data_AF-A0A7V3RPK8-F1
#
_entry.id   AF-A0A7V3RPK8-F1
#
_cell.length_a   1.000
_cell.length_b   1.000
_cell.length_c   1.000
_cell.angle_alpha   90.00
_cell.angle_beta   90.00
_cell.angle_gamma   90.00
#
_symmetry.space_group_name_H-M   'P 1'
#
loop_
_entity.id
_entity.type
_entity.pdbx_description
1 polymer ?
#
loop_
_entity_poly.entity_id
_entity_poly.type
_entity_poly.pdbx_seq_one_letter_code
_entity_poly.pdbx_strand_id
1 'polypeptide(L)' 'MNEIEKLRVLLPHWIEHNGEHAEEFRNYGTRAGAVGERLLAAARFLEEANAQLQAALDALGGPLEHHHV' A
#
# COMPACT_ATOMS: atom_id res chain seq x y z
N MET A 1 -1.45 -17.07 -16.46
CA MET A 1 -1.13 -16.64 -15.09
C MET A 1 -2.24 -17.11 -14.17
N ASN A 2 -1.91 -17.87 -13.12
CA ASN A 2 -2.86 -18.30 -12.11
C ASN A 2 -3.15 -17.16 -11.11
N GLU A 3 -4.11 -17.36 -10.21
CA GLU A 3 -4.54 -16.33 -9.26
C GLU A 3 -3.42 -15.91 -8.30
N ILE A 4 -2.55 -16.83 -7.88
CA ILE A 4 -1.40 -16.56 -7.01
C ILE A 4 -0.37 -15.69 -7.74
N GLU A 5 -0.03 -16.04 -8.97
CA GLU A 5 0.88 -15.24 -9.80
C GLU A 5 0.30 -13.84 -10.05
N LYS A 6 -1.02 -13.72 -10.25
CA LYS A 6 -1.69 -12.42 -10.37
C LYS A 6 -1.56 -11.59 -9.09
N LEU A 7 -1.73 -12.19 -7.92
CA LEU A 7 -1.55 -11.49 -6.65
C LEU A 7 -0.10 -11.02 -6.46
N ARG A 8 0.89 -11.82 -6.85
CA ARG A 8 2.31 -11.44 -6.78
C ARG A 8 2.66 -10.25 -7.67
N VAL A 9 1.87 -9.96 -8.71
CA VAL A 9 1.98 -8.74 -9.53
C VAL A 9 1.20 -7.58 -8.91
N LEU A 10 -0.01 -7.82 -8.41
CA LEU A 10 -0.89 -6.75 -7.90
C LEU A 10 -0.49 -6.20 -6.54
N LEU A 11 -0.01 -7.04 -5.62
CA LEU A 11 0.33 -6.62 -4.25
C LEU A 11 1.38 -5.50 -4.21
N PRO A 12 2.50 -5.54 -4.98
CA PRO A 12 3.44 -4.42 -5.07
C PRO A 12 2.77 -3.11 -5.50
N HIS A 13 1.93 -3.15 -6.54
CA HIS A 13 1.24 -1.97 -7.05
C HIS A 13 0.27 -1.36 -6.03
N TRP A 14 -0.44 -2.19 -5.27
CA TRP A 14 -1.31 -1.69 -4.21
C TRP A 14 -0.54 -1.10 -3.04
N ILE A 15 0.60 -1.71 -2.65
CA ILE A 15 1.47 -1.18 -1.60
C ILE A 15 2.01 0.21 -1.99
N GLU A 16 2.49 0.35 -3.23
CA GLU A 16 2.95 1.62 -3.78
C GLU A 16 1.84 2.68 -3.75
N HIS A 17 0.66 2.35 -4.31
CA HIS A 17 -0.45 3.29 -4.38
C HIS A 17 -0.99 3.71 -3.00
N ASN A 18 -1.07 2.77 -2.05
CA ASN A 18 -1.42 3.09 -0.67
C ASN A 18 -0.38 4.03 -0.03
N GLY A 19 0.91 3.88 -0.37
CA GLY A 19 1.98 4.76 0.08
C GLY A 19 1.78 6.20 -0.40
N GLU A 20 1.45 6.37 -1.68
CA GLU A 20 1.13 7.68 -2.29
C GLU A 20 -0.07 8.34 -1.57
N HIS A 21 -1.16 7.59 -1.36
CA HIS A 21 -2.33 8.08 -0.62
C HIS A 21 -2.00 8.44 0.83
N ALA A 22 -1.24 7.60 1.52
CA ALA A 22 -0.86 7.86 2.90
C ALA A 22 -0.01 9.15 3.02
N GLU A 23 0.90 9.39 2.06
CA GLU A 23 1.65 10.65 1.99
C GLU A 23 0.76 11.85 1.75
N GLU A 24 -0.16 11.78 0.79
CA GLU A 24 -1.11 12.85 0.51
C GLU A 24 -1.98 13.16 1.73
N PHE A 25 -2.48 12.12 2.41
CA PHE A 25 -3.28 12.25 3.63
C PHE A 25 -2.49 12.89 4.77
N ARG A 26 -1.20 12.58 4.93
CA ARG A 26 -0.33 13.26 5.91
C ARG A 26 -0.14 14.73 5.55
N ASN A 27 0.12 15.02 4.28
CA ASN A 27 0.35 16.38 3.80
C ASN A 27 -0.85 17.28 4.07
N TYR A 28 -2.07 16.81 3.82
CA TYR A 28 -3.28 17.54 4.20
C TYR A 28 -3.59 17.46 5.70
N GLY A 29 -3.34 16.32 6.34
CA GLY A 29 -3.62 16.09 7.76
C GLY A 29 -2.94 17.09 8.69
N THR A 30 -1.73 17.53 8.35
CA THR A 30 -1.01 18.57 9.12
C THR A 30 -1.59 19.98 8.96
N ARG A 31 -2.44 20.22 7.94
CA ARG A 31 -2.95 21.55 7.55
C ARG A 31 -4.47 21.68 7.68
N ALA A 32 -5.20 20.58 7.83
CA ALA A 32 -6.66 20.52 7.71
C ALA A 32 -7.42 20.78 9.03
N GLY A 33 -6.77 21.34 10.06
CA GLY A 33 -7.42 21.75 11.31
C GLY A 33 -8.26 20.62 11.93
N ALA A 34 -9.57 20.85 12.06
CA ALA A 34 -10.51 19.93 12.74
C ALA A 34 -10.62 18.53 12.11
N VAL A 35 -10.26 18.34 10.83
CA VAL A 35 -10.26 17.02 10.19
C VAL A 35 -8.88 16.39 10.10
N GLY A 36 -7.83 17.12 10.52
CA GLY A 36 -6.44 16.70 10.38
C GLY A 36 -6.14 15.35 11.03
N GLU A 37 -6.62 15.14 12.27
CA GLU A 37 -6.44 13.88 12.99
C GLU A 37 -7.05 12.67 12.27
N ARG A 38 -8.19 12.86 11.58
CA ARG A 38 -8.85 11.79 10.82
C ARG A 38 -8.06 11.42 9.56
N LEU A 39 -7.49 12.40 8.87
CA LEU A 39 -6.61 12.17 7.72
C LEU A 39 -5.31 11.47 8.15
N LEU A 40 -4.71 11.89 9.27
CA LEU A 40 -3.54 11.22 9.84
C LEU A 40 -3.85 9.79 10.29
N ALA A 41 -5.04 9.52 10.81
CA ALA A 41 -5.48 8.17 11.12
C ALA A 41 -5.67 7.32 9.85
N ALA A 42 -6.27 7.87 8.80
CA ALA A 42 -6.41 7.17 7.52
C ALA A 42 -5.04 6.81 6.91
N ALA A 43 -4.05 7.71 6.98
CA ALA A 43 -2.70 7.43 6.54
C ALA A 43 -2.08 6.23 7.30
N ARG A 44 -2.24 6.19 8.63
CA ARG A 44 -1.78 5.06 9.45
C ARG A 44 -2.44 3.74 9.07
N PHE A 45 -3.75 3.74 8.81
CA PHE A 45 -4.44 2.53 8.36
C PHE A 45 -3.95 2.01 7.01
N LEU A 46 -3.58 2.90 6.08
CA LEU A 46 -2.96 2.48 4.82
C LEU A 46 -1.57 1.88 5.02
N GLU A 47 -0.77 2.42 5.94
CA GLU A 47 0.53 1.85 6.30
C GLU A 47 0.40 0.47 6.96
N GLU A 48 -0.57 0.30 7.86
CA GLU A 48 -0.90 -1.00 8.46
C GLU A 48 -1.37 -2.00 7.41
N ALA A 49 -2.22 -1.57 6.48
CA ALA A 49 -2.63 -2.39 5.34
C ALA A 49 -1.41 -2.81 4.50
N ASN A 50 -0.49 -1.88 4.21
CA ASN A 50 0.74 -2.18 3.48
C ASN A 50 1.60 -3.23 4.19
N ALA A 51 1.71 -3.19 5.51
CA ALA A 51 2.42 -4.23 6.27
C ALA A 51 1.77 -5.61 6.10
N GLN A 52 0.43 -5.69 6.10
CA GLN A 52 -0.28 -6.95 5.86
C GLN A 52 -0.13 -7.43 4.41
N LEU A 53 -0.20 -6.52 3.43
CA LEU A 53 -0.01 -6.84 2.01
C LEU A 53 1.42 -7.32 1.73
N GLN A 54 2.42 -6.71 2.37
CA GLN A 54 3.81 -7.15 2.27
C GLN A 54 3.98 -8.54 2.87
N ALA A 55 3.42 -8.81 4.06
CA ALA A 55 3.48 -10.14 4.67
C ALA A 55 2.80 -11.21 3.78
N ALA A 56 1.68 -10.85 3.14
CA ALA A 56 1.03 -11.72 2.16
C ALA A 56 1.93 -11.96 0.93
N LEU A 57 2.56 -10.92 0.39
CA LEU A 57 3.50 -11.03 -0.73
C LEU A 57 4.68 -11.94 -0.40
N ASP A 58 5.26 -11.79 0.79
CA ASP A 58 6.37 -12.61 1.28
C ASP A 58 5.94 -14.08 1.41
N ALA A 59 4.75 -14.34 1.95
CA ALA A 59 4.17 -15.68 2.06
C ALA A 59 3.89 -16.33 0.68
N LEU A 60 3.67 -15.53 -0.36
CA LEU A 60 3.52 -15.98 -1.74
C LEU A 60 4.86 -16.14 -2.49
N GLY A 61 5.99 -15.91 -1.84
CA GLY A 61 7.33 -16.04 -2.42
C GLY A 61 7.84 -14.77 -3.11
N GLY A 62 7.36 -13.59 -2.71
CA GLY A 62 7.81 -12.29 -3.20
C GLY A 62 7.22 -11.89 -4.56
N PRO A 63 7.53 -10.68 -5.06
CA PRO A 63 7.07 -10.23 -6.37
C PRO A 63 7.58 -11.14 -7.49
N LEU A 64 6.81 -11.26 -8.57
CA LEU A 64 7.32 -11.85 -9.80
C LEU A 64 8.25 -10.83 -10.46
N GLU A 65 9.52 -11.19 -10.68
CA GLU A 65 10.43 -10.37 -11.48
C GLU A 65 9.78 -10.12 -12.84
N HIS A 66 9.64 -8.85 -13.22
CA HIS A 66 9.13 -8.49 -14.53
C HIS A 66 10.08 -9.05 -15.60
N HIS A 67 9.72 -10.19 -16.20
CA HIS A 67 10.27 -10.60 -17.48
C HIS A 67 9.83 -9.58 -18.53
N HIS A 68 10.61 -8.50 -18.68
CA HIS A 68 10.65 -7.73 -19.91
C HIS A 68 11.38 -8.59 -20.95
N VAL A 69 10.61 -9.36 -21.72
CA VAL A 69 11.03 -9.90 -23.01
C VAL A 69 10.72 -8.89 -24.10
#